data_AF-A0AAD5XHL0-F1
#
_entry.id   AF-A0AAD5XHL0-F1
#
_cell.length_a   1.000
_cell.length_b   1.000
_cell.length_c   1.000
_cell.angle_alpha   90.00
_cell.angle_beta   90.00
_cell.angle_gamma   90.00
#
_symmetry.space_group_name_H-M   'P 1'
#
loop_
_entity.id
_entity.type
_entity.pdbx_description
1 polymer ?
#
loop_
_entity_poly.entity_id
_entity_poly.type
_entity_poly.pdbx_seq_one_letter_code
_entity_poly.pdbx_strand_id
1 'polypeptide(L)'
;MSGNTVDRMVEGISESAIVLVHMSKEYELSANCQKELDFAVSELKQMIPIRLDHGPFPKTKFKTESDNVLYFDFCVARLQWNQIKRSCMEEYLWSLQKNQLRGGIPKSLGNLANLTGL
;
A
#
# COMPACT_ATOMS: atom_id res chain seq x y z
N MET A 1 -8.12 -23.53 6.93
CA MET A 1 -8.66 -22.32 6.27
C MET A 1 -9.09 -22.73 4.88
N SER A 2 -10.35 -23.12 4.73
CA SER A 2 -10.93 -23.50 3.44
C SER A 2 -11.89 -22.39 3.00
N GLY A 3 -11.55 -21.67 1.94
CA GLY A 3 -12.40 -20.65 1.34
C GLY A 3 -11.79 -20.19 0.02
N ASN A 4 -12.64 -19.91 -0.97
CA ASN A 4 -12.19 -19.37 -2.24
C ASN A 4 -11.60 -17.97 -2.00
N THR A 5 -10.37 -17.73 -2.48
CA THR A 5 -9.67 -16.44 -2.36
C THR A 5 -10.54 -15.28 -2.86
N VAL A 6 -11.38 -15.51 -3.86
CA VAL A 6 -12.30 -14.52 -4.41
C VAL A 6 -13.40 -14.14 -3.41
N ASP A 7 -13.94 -15.10 -2.67
CA ASP A 7 -15.03 -14.83 -1.71
C ASP A 7 -14.51 -13.99 -0.54
N ARG A 8 -13.31 -14.30 -0.05
CA ARG A 8 -12.59 -13.54 0.98
C ARG A 8 -12.29 -12.10 0.53
N MET A 9 -11.91 -11.95 -0.73
CA MET A 9 -11.65 -10.64 -1.34
C MET A 9 -12.92 -9.79 -1.39
N VAL A 10 -14.03 -10.39 -1.85
CA VAL A 10 -15.35 -9.73 -1.92
C VAL A 10 -15.84 -9.34 -0.54
N GLU A 11 -15.75 -10.24 0.44
CA GLU A 11 -16.09 -9.99 1.85
C GLU A 11 -15.29 -8.80 2.40
N GLY A 12 -13.96 -8.83 2.25
CA GLY A 12 -13.08 -7.77 2.76
C GLY A 12 -13.33 -6.40 2.13
N ILE A 13 -13.57 -6.33 0.82
CA ILE A 13 -13.86 -5.06 0.14
C ILE A 13 -15.25 -4.56 0.55
N SER A 14 -16.26 -5.43 0.55
CA SER A 14 -17.65 -5.07 0.88
C SER A 14 -17.78 -4.50 2.29
N GLU A 15 -17.06 -5.05 3.27
CA GLU A 15 -17.11 -4.59 4.67
C GLU A 15 -16.20 -3.39 4.95
N SER A 16 -15.26 -3.08 4.05
CA SER A 16 -14.33 -1.95 4.23
C SER A 16 -15.05 -0.60 4.09
N ALA A 17 -14.69 0.35 4.96
CA ALA A 17 -15.14 1.74 4.83
C ALA A 17 -14.34 2.50 3.75
N ILE A 18 -13.04 2.22 3.68
CA ILE A 18 -12.08 2.84 2.75
C ILE A 18 -11.16 1.75 2.21
N VAL A 19 -10.80 1.87 0.93
CA VAL A 19 -9.83 1.00 0.26
C VAL A 19 -8.56 1.79 -0.04
N LEU A 20 -7.42 1.30 0.46
CA LEU A 20 -6.10 1.84 0.13
C LEU A 20 -5.58 1.15 -1.14
N VAL A 21 -5.27 1.93 -2.17
CA VAL A 21 -4.80 1.37 -3.45
C VAL A 21 -3.30 1.56 -3.59
N HIS A 22 -2.55 0.47 -3.61
CA HIS A 22 -1.09 0.49 -3.74
C HIS A 22 -0.67 0.65 -5.20
N MET A 23 -0.31 1.86 -5.62
CA MET A 23 0.17 2.11 -6.98
C MET A 23 1.67 1.79 -7.09
N SER A 24 1.95 0.56 -7.50
CA SER A 24 3.28 0.01 -7.78
C SER A 24 3.26 -0.79 -9.09
N LYS A 25 4.44 -1.04 -9.66
CA LYS A 25 4.57 -1.84 -10.88
C LYS A 25 4.03 -3.26 -10.70
N GLU A 26 4.27 -3.86 -9.53
CA GLU A 26 3.81 -5.22 -9.21
C GLU A 26 2.28 -5.28 -9.06
N TYR A 27 1.68 -4.28 -8.41
CA TYR A 27 0.22 -4.19 -8.26
C TYR A 27 -0.48 -4.04 -9.62
N GLU A 28 0.11 -3.26 -10.51
CA GLU A 28 -0.35 -3.05 -11.89
C GLU A 28 -0.30 -4.32 -12.76
N LEU A 29 0.69 -5.19 -12.52
CA LEU A 29 0.85 -6.44 -13.26
C LEU A 29 0.03 -7.60 -12.68
N SER A 30 -0.30 -7.56 -11.40
CA SER A 30 -1.02 -8.63 -10.70
C SER A 30 -2.49 -8.71 -11.10
N ALA A 31 -2.89 -9.84 -11.68
CA ALA A 31 -4.29 -10.09 -12.07
C ALA A 31 -5.26 -10.05 -10.87
N ASN A 32 -4.80 -10.45 -9.68
CA ASN A 32 -5.63 -10.42 -8.47
C ASN A 32 -5.83 -8.99 -7.97
N CYS A 33 -4.78 -8.18 -7.96
CA CYS A 33 -4.87 -6.76 -7.57
C CYS A 33 -5.78 -5.97 -8.52
N GLN A 34 -5.77 -6.29 -9.81
CA GLN A 34 -6.71 -5.68 -10.76
C GLN A 34 -8.15 -6.10 -10.49
N LYS A 35 -8.42 -7.37 -10.15
CA LYS A 35 -9.77 -7.82 -9.75
C LYS A 35 -10.25 -7.14 -8.47
N GLU A 36 -9.38 -6.98 -7.49
CA GLU A 36 -9.66 -6.22 -6.26
C GLU A 36 -10.03 -4.78 -6.56
N LEU A 37 -9.23 -4.11 -7.39
CA LEU A 37 -9.47 -2.72 -7.78
C LEU A 37 -10.78 -2.58 -8.56
N ASP A 38 -11.03 -3.48 -9.52
CA ASP A 38 -12.25 -3.46 -10.31
C ASP A 38 -13.50 -3.67 -9.45
N PHE A 39 -13.42 -4.59 -8.48
CA PHE A 39 -14.51 -4.85 -7.55
C PHE A 39 -14.73 -3.67 -6.58
N ALA A 40 -13.67 -3.09 -6.02
CA ALA A 40 -13.77 -1.89 -5.17
C ALA A 40 -14.40 -0.71 -5.93
N VAL A 41 -14.08 -0.57 -7.22
CA VAL A 41 -14.67 0.46 -8.09
C VAL A 41 -16.14 0.17 -8.36
N SER A 42 -16.54 -1.09 -8.61
CA SER A 42 -17.95 -1.44 -8.83
C SER A 42 -18.81 -1.23 -7.59
N GLU A 43 -18.25 -1.43 -6.40
CA GLU A 43 -18.89 -1.16 -5.11
C GLU A 43 -18.86 0.33 -4.71
N LEU A 44 -18.36 1.21 -5.59
CA LEU A 44 -18.24 2.65 -5.35
C LEU A 44 -17.52 2.99 -4.03
N LYS A 45 -16.51 2.19 -3.66
CA LYS A 45 -15.78 2.39 -2.42
C LYS A 45 -14.98 3.68 -2.46
N GLN A 46 -14.89 4.35 -1.29
CA GLN A 46 -13.96 5.45 -1.14
C GLN A 46 -12.54 4.91 -1.20
N MET A 47 -11.76 5.41 -2.16
CA MET A 47 -10.40 4.94 -2.43
C MET A 47 -9.39 6.04 -2.16
N ILE A 48 -8.28 5.68 -1.49
CA ILE A 48 -7.14 6.56 -1.28
C ILE A 48 -5.92 5.91 -1.95
N PRO A 49 -5.42 6.47 -3.06
CA PRO A 49 -4.23 5.94 -3.71
C PRO A 49 -2.96 6.24 -2.91
N ILE A 50 -2.06 5.27 -2.90
CA ILE A 50 -0.72 5.35 -2.31
C ILE A 50 0.29 5.09 -3.43
N ARG A 51 1.01 6.13 -3.86
CA ARG A 51 2.02 6.06 -4.91
C ARG A 51 3.34 5.54 -4.35
N LEU A 52 3.75 4.35 -4.82
CA LEU A 52 5.00 3.68 -4.41
C LEU A 52 6.05 3.64 -5.52
N ASP A 53 5.62 3.67 -6.79
CA ASP A 53 6.49 3.85 -7.96
C ASP A 53 6.09 5.05 -8.82
N HIS A 54 7.00 5.53 -9.67
CA HIS A 54 6.75 6.67 -10.56
C HIS A 54 5.83 6.33 -11.76
N GLY A 55 5.38 5.08 -11.89
CA GLY A 55 4.57 4.63 -13.02
C GLY A 55 5.38 4.52 -14.33
N PRO A 56 4.71 4.43 -15.48
CA PRO A 56 3.26 4.63 -15.68
C PRO A 56 2.41 3.46 -15.17
N PHE A 57 1.17 3.76 -14.73
CA PHE A 57 0.17 2.79 -14.27
C PHE A 57 -1.08 2.81 -15.18
N PRO A 58 -1.02 2.23 -16.39
CA PRO A 58 -2.06 2.40 -17.41
C PRO A 58 -3.41 1.71 -17.13
N LYS A 59 -3.43 0.65 -16.32
CA LYS A 59 -4.62 -0.12 -15.93
C LYS A 59 -5.24 0.42 -14.64
N THR A 60 -4.41 0.92 -13.74
CA THR A 60 -4.88 1.61 -12.55
C THR A 60 -5.80 2.77 -12.96
N LYS A 61 -7.01 2.84 -12.41
CA LYS A 61 -8.04 3.82 -12.81
C LYS A 61 -7.79 5.25 -12.30
N PHE A 62 -6.69 5.48 -11.59
CA PHE A 62 -6.31 6.78 -11.05
C PHE A 62 -5.16 7.38 -11.85
N LYS A 63 -5.28 8.62 -12.31
CA LYS A 63 -4.11 9.39 -12.76
C LYS A 63 -3.79 10.45 -11.73
N THR A 64 -2.73 10.20 -10.96
CA THR A 64 -2.31 11.05 -9.84
C THR A 64 -1.98 12.49 -10.22
N GLU A 65 -1.58 12.74 -11.46
CA GLU A 65 -1.15 14.08 -11.90
C GLU A 65 -2.23 14.84 -12.69
N SER A 66 -3.23 14.16 -13.23
CA SER A 66 -4.28 14.79 -14.04
C SER A 66 -5.66 14.84 -13.39
N ASP A 67 -5.95 13.95 -12.43
CA ASP A 67 -7.33 13.70 -12.03
C ASP A 67 -7.74 14.42 -10.72
N ASN A 68 -6.92 15.33 -10.19
CA ASN A 68 -7.13 16.01 -8.89
C ASN A 68 -7.47 15.03 -7.74
N VAL A 69 -7.04 13.78 -7.85
CA VAL A 69 -7.26 12.76 -6.82
C VAL A 69 -6.32 13.06 -5.67
N LEU A 70 -6.82 13.07 -4.43
CA LEU A 70 -5.97 13.14 -3.24
C LEU A 70 -5.24 11.80 -3.08
N TYR A 71 -3.92 11.80 -3.15
CA TYR A 71 -3.09 10.61 -2.98
C TYR A 71 -1.90 10.87 -2.07
N PHE A 72 -1.39 9.81 -1.44
CA PHE A 72 -0.11 9.86 -0.73
C PHE A 72 1.02 9.50 -1.68
N ASP A 73 2.06 10.32 -1.74
CA ASP A 73 3.22 10.09 -2.60
C ASP A 73 4.47 9.70 -1.82
N PHE A 74 4.82 8.41 -1.87
CA PHE A 74 6.04 7.90 -1.25
C PHE A 74 7.23 7.85 -2.22
N CYS A 75 7.04 8.17 -3.50
CA CYS A 75 8.13 8.19 -4.47
C CYS A 75 9.09 9.36 -4.26
N VAL A 76 8.61 10.48 -3.71
CA VAL A 76 9.39 11.70 -3.47
C VAL A 76 10.58 11.45 -2.54
N ALA A 77 10.48 10.49 -1.62
CA ALA A 77 11.55 10.19 -0.66
C ALA A 77 12.79 9.52 -1.29
N ARG A 78 12.68 8.96 -2.51
CA ARG A 78 13.76 8.15 -3.09
C ARG A 78 14.78 8.97 -3.90
N LEU A 79 14.36 10.08 -4.50
CA LEU A 79 15.25 10.95 -5.29
C LEU A 79 16.13 11.85 -4.44
N GLN A 80 15.74 12.14 -3.20
CA GLN A 80 16.55 12.91 -2.28
C GLN A 80 17.52 12.07 -1.43
N TRP A 81 17.31 10.76 -1.27
CA TRP A 81 18.18 9.93 -0.42
C TRP A 81 19.65 9.90 -0.87
N ASN A 82 19.93 10.06 -2.17
CA ASN A 82 21.30 10.08 -2.68
C ASN A 82 21.92 11.49 -2.75
N GLN A 83 21.12 12.55 -2.90
CA GLN A 83 21.61 13.94 -2.88
C GLN A 83 21.73 14.50 -1.45
N ILE A 84 20.78 14.17 -0.56
CA ILE A 84 20.79 14.57 0.85
C ILE A 84 21.89 13.84 1.65
N LYS A 85 22.27 12.61 1.25
CA LYS A 85 23.36 11.86 1.91
C LYS A 85 24.73 12.56 1.90
N ARG A 86 25.00 13.48 0.96
CA ARG A 86 26.29 14.21 0.91
C ARG A 86 26.26 15.58 1.56
N SER A 87 25.09 16.20 1.73
CA SER A 87 25.00 17.59 2.22
C SER A 87 24.31 17.75 3.59
N CYS A 88 23.56 16.75 4.06
CA CYS A 88 22.78 16.83 5.31
C CYS A 88 22.98 15.60 6.21
N MET A 89 24.23 15.18 6.37
CA MET A 89 24.66 14.47 7.57
C MET A 89 24.97 15.59 8.56
N GLU A 90 23.99 16.23 9.22
CA GLU A 90 23.61 15.86 10.58
C GLU A 90 22.13 16.08 11.00
N GLU A 91 21.27 16.83 10.29
CA GLU A 91 20.08 17.41 10.97
C GLU A 91 18.68 16.83 10.68
N TYR A 92 18.50 15.93 9.71
CA TYR A 92 17.15 15.41 9.37
C TYR A 92 17.08 13.90 9.28
N LEU A 93 17.83 13.21 10.15
CA LEU A 93 17.50 11.86 10.57
C LEU A 93 16.19 11.98 11.37
N TRP A 94 15.04 11.91 10.70
CA TRP A 94 13.74 11.60 11.29
C TRP A 94 13.81 10.17 11.87
N SER A 95 14.56 10.04 12.97
CA SER A 95 14.24 9.38 14.21
C SER A 95 13.29 8.18 14.16
N LEU A 96 13.55 7.25 13.24
CA LEU A 96 13.24 5.84 13.47
C LEU A 96 13.96 5.33 14.74
N GLN A 97 15.05 5.97 15.16
CA GLN A 97 15.68 5.77 16.47
C GLN A 97 14.88 6.32 17.66
N LYS A 98 13.97 7.29 17.47
CA LYS A 98 13.04 7.75 18.54
C LYS A 98 11.68 7.08 18.47
N ASN A 99 11.43 6.24 17.47
CA ASN A 99 10.31 5.31 17.56
C ASN A 99 10.67 4.26 18.62
N GLN A 100 9.99 4.32 19.76
CA GLN A 100 10.07 3.36 20.85
C GLN A 100 9.47 1.99 20.45
N LEU A 101 9.59 1.58 19.18
CA LEU A 101 9.28 0.23 18.69
C LEU A 101 10.35 -0.75 19.16
N ARG A 102 10.68 -0.70 20.45
CA ARG A 102 11.47 -1.69 21.17
C ARG A 102 10.49 -2.54 21.97
N GLY A 103 10.52 -3.83 21.72
CA GLY A 103 9.58 -4.81 22.24
C GLY A 103 9.28 -5.85 21.17
N GLY A 104 9.06 -7.10 21.58
CA GLY A 104 8.58 -8.12 20.64
C GLY A 104 7.22 -7.74 20.08
N ILE A 105 6.87 -8.30 18.92
CA ILE A 105 5.51 -8.19 18.36
C ILE A 105 4.51 -8.57 19.47
N PRO A 106 3.53 -7.71 19.82
CA PRO A 106 2.54 -8.00 20.84
C PRO A 106 1.91 -9.38 20.58
N LYS A 107 1.74 -10.22 21.62
CA LYS A 107 1.15 -11.56 21.46
C LYS A 107 -0.23 -11.51 20.78
N SER A 108 -0.95 -10.39 20.92
CA SER A 108 -2.23 -10.12 20.25
C SER A 108 -2.15 -10.00 18.73
N LEU A 109 -0.99 -9.63 18.17
CA LEU A 109 -0.77 -9.52 16.73
C LEU A 109 -0.43 -10.85 16.06
N GLY A 110 -0.07 -11.88 16.84
CA GLY A 110 0.03 -13.27 16.38
C GLY A 110 1.09 -13.54 15.32
N ASN A 111 1.86 -14.62 15.48
CA ASN A 111 2.78 -15.07 14.45
C ASN A 111 2.00 -15.71 13.29
N LEU A 112 1.70 -14.93 12.25
CA LEU A 112 1.04 -15.42 11.02
C LEU A 112 1.93 -16.39 10.20
N ALA A 113 3.19 -16.60 10.61
CA ALA A 113 4.14 -17.43 9.86
C ALA A 113 3.91 -18.95 9.99
N ASN A 114 2.96 -19.42 10.82
CA ASN A 114 2.78 -20.86 11.08
C ASN A 114 1.35 -21.37 10.86
N LEU A 115 0.65 -20.83 9.87
CA LEU A 115 -0.66 -21.32 9.43
C LEU A 115 -0.47 -22.50 8.46
N THR A 116 -0.13 -23.69 8.98
CA THR A 116 0.05 -24.94 8.20
C THR A 116 -1.27 -25.59 7.78
N GLY A 117 -2.31 -24.80 7.58
CA GLY A 117 -3.65 -25.29 7.26
C GLY A 117 -4.42 -24.37 6.34
N LEU A 118 -3.76 -23.78 5.34
CA LEU A 118 -4.38 -23.24 4.13
C LEU A 118 -4.24 -24.28 3.02
#